data_AF-A0A495XZJ1-F1
#
_entry.id   AF-A0A495XZJ1-F1
#
_cell.length_a   1.000
_cell.length_b   1.000
_cell.length_c   1.000
_cell.angle_alpha   90.00
_cell.angle_beta   90.00
_cell.angle_gamma   90.00
#
_symmetry.space_group_name_H-M   'P 1'
#
loop_
_entity.id
_entity.type
_entity.pdbx_description
1 polymer ?
#
loop_
_entity_poly.entity_id
_entity_poly.type
_entity_poly.pdbx_seq_one_letter_code
_entity_poly.pdbx_strand_id
1 'polypeptide(L)'
;MRPARSSVSLLVGALAVSTLVVGGGGAAGAAPAPGPTASGVSRPGTMTEVRVGTPLSVPSVVPAEARRADRPATATFTVTYSGFTPAAKAAFQRAVNIWAGQLNSSVPVTVAASFEPLGPGVLGSAGPSSVWRDFAGAPQAGTWYVDAVANKRRGSQLDPSPDIVARFSSNFGNWHYGTGPAPAGKYDFTSVVLHELGHGVGFIGAANVSSNRGTVRLSGYPLAYSRYTETNTGTKLLGLPDSSTQLAGVLRGNNVYFDSPKVRNANGGATARLYAPSTWQPGSSYSHLDEATYRAGDVNSLMTPQIGSGETIRNPGPITKAVLLTTGW
;
A
#
# COMPACT_ATOMS: atom_id res chain seq x y z
N MET A 1 -29.34 -6.06 -87.94
CA MET A 1 -28.71 -4.74 -87.77
C MET A 1 -29.43 -4.00 -86.65
N ARG A 2 -28.70 -3.59 -85.60
CA ARG A 2 -29.11 -2.52 -84.66
C ARG A 2 -29.06 -1.16 -85.39
N PRO A 3 -29.48 0.02 -84.84
CA PRO A 3 -29.96 0.34 -83.47
C PRO A 3 -31.24 1.26 -83.44
N ALA A 4 -32.05 1.22 -82.38
CA ALA A 4 -32.11 2.09 -81.18
C ALA A 4 -32.94 3.37 -81.29
N ARG A 5 -33.86 3.55 -80.32
CA ARG A 5 -33.83 4.54 -79.22
C ARG A 5 -35.26 4.83 -78.74
N SER A 6 -35.48 4.82 -77.44
CA SER A 6 -36.10 5.94 -76.72
C SER A 6 -36.20 5.64 -75.23
N SER A 7 -35.74 6.61 -74.44
CA SER A 7 -35.84 6.69 -72.99
C SER A 7 -37.26 7.10 -72.59
N VAL A 8 -37.79 6.55 -71.50
CA VAL A 8 -38.95 7.11 -70.80
C VAL A 8 -38.71 6.99 -69.29
N SER A 9 -38.76 8.13 -68.61
CA SER A 9 -38.83 8.25 -67.16
C SER A 9 -40.18 7.73 -66.64
N LEU A 10 -40.19 6.98 -65.55
CA LEU A 10 -41.40 6.71 -64.78
C LEU A 10 -41.26 7.28 -63.36
N LEU A 11 -42.16 8.22 -63.06
CA LEU A 11 -42.63 8.50 -61.70
C LEU A 11 -43.73 7.49 -61.37
N VAL A 12 -43.59 6.75 -60.28
CA VAL A 12 -44.63 5.97 -59.58
C VAL A 12 -44.22 6.06 -58.11
N GLY A 13 -45.01 6.53 -57.13
CA GLY A 13 -46.43 6.32 -56.92
C GLY A 13 -46.61 5.31 -55.80
N ALA A 14 -46.79 5.81 -54.56
CA ALA A 14 -47.40 5.21 -53.36
C ALA A 14 -47.19 3.71 -53.04
N LEU A 15 -46.85 3.39 -51.78
CA LEU A 15 -47.66 2.49 -50.94
C LEU A 15 -47.16 2.49 -49.49
N ALA A 16 -48.03 2.89 -48.57
CA ALA A 16 -47.87 2.60 -47.16
C ALA A 16 -48.26 1.15 -46.91
N VAL A 17 -47.33 0.35 -46.38
CA VAL A 17 -47.60 -0.99 -45.85
C VAL A 17 -47.19 -0.98 -44.39
N SER A 18 -48.18 -1.08 -43.50
CA SER A 18 -47.99 -1.32 -42.08
C SER A 18 -47.50 -2.74 -41.88
N THR A 19 -46.27 -2.91 -41.41
CA THR A 19 -45.78 -4.17 -40.83
C THR A 19 -45.57 -3.99 -39.33
N LEU A 20 -46.34 -4.76 -38.57
CA LEU A 20 -46.13 -5.04 -37.15
C LEU A 20 -44.69 -5.53 -36.94
N VAL A 21 -43.88 -4.79 -36.20
CA VAL A 21 -42.58 -5.29 -35.72
C VAL A 21 -42.82 -5.95 -34.35
N VAL A 22 -42.68 -7.26 -34.34
CA VAL A 22 -42.59 -8.08 -33.12
C VAL A 22 -41.31 -7.68 -32.36
N GLY A 23 -41.46 -7.39 -31.07
CA GLY A 23 -40.39 -6.94 -30.20
C GLY A 23 -39.26 -7.96 -30.07
N GLY A 24 -38.06 -7.56 -30.48
CA GLY A 24 -36.81 -8.18 -30.07
C GLY A 24 -36.29 -7.48 -28.83
N GLY A 25 -36.25 -8.19 -27.70
CA GLY A 25 -35.61 -7.72 -26.47
C GLY A 25 -34.13 -7.46 -26.73
N GLY A 26 -33.74 -6.19 -26.79
CA GLY A 26 -32.36 -5.77 -26.80
C GLY A 26 -31.73 -6.08 -25.45
N ALA A 27 -30.80 -7.03 -25.42
CA ALA A 27 -29.85 -7.16 -24.33
C ALA A 27 -29.11 -5.82 -24.21
N ALA A 28 -29.30 -5.12 -23.09
CA ALA A 28 -28.55 -3.93 -22.76
C ALA A 28 -27.06 -4.30 -22.72
N GLY A 29 -26.32 -3.95 -23.77
CA GLY A 29 -24.88 -4.02 -23.78
C GLY A 29 -24.35 -3.19 -22.63
N ALA A 30 -23.63 -3.83 -21.70
CA ALA A 30 -22.93 -3.12 -20.65
C ALA A 30 -22.04 -2.06 -21.30
N ALA A 31 -22.25 -0.79 -20.94
CA ALA A 31 -21.42 0.30 -21.43
C ALA A 31 -19.95 -0.02 -21.09
N PRO A 32 -19.00 0.16 -22.03
CA PRO A 32 -17.59 -0.02 -21.73
C PRO A 32 -17.21 0.93 -20.59
N ALA A 33 -16.42 0.43 -19.63
CA ALA A 33 -15.94 1.24 -18.53
C ALA A 33 -15.27 2.51 -19.09
N PRO A 34 -15.57 3.70 -18.54
CA PRO A 34 -14.93 4.93 -19.00
C PRO A 34 -13.41 4.77 -18.92
N GLY A 35 -12.71 5.19 -19.97
CA GLY A 35 -11.26 5.21 -19.99
C GLY A 35 -10.70 6.06 -18.84
N PRO A 36 -9.42 5.88 -18.48
CA PRO A 36 -8.80 6.62 -17.39
C PRO A 36 -8.96 8.14 -17.61
N THR A 37 -9.52 8.84 -16.63
CA THR A 37 -9.48 10.31 -16.61
C THR A 37 -8.04 10.74 -16.40
N ALA A 38 -7.61 11.88 -16.97
CA ALA A 38 -6.22 12.34 -16.85
C ALA A 38 -5.71 12.40 -15.40
N SER A 39 -6.62 12.68 -14.45
CA SER A 39 -6.34 12.75 -13.00
C SER A 39 -6.69 11.47 -12.23
N GLY A 40 -7.34 10.48 -12.85
CA GLY A 40 -7.84 9.28 -12.18
C GLY A 40 -8.95 9.54 -11.15
N VAL A 41 -9.16 8.56 -10.28
CA VAL A 41 -10.09 8.62 -9.14
C VAL A 41 -9.26 8.49 -7.86
N SER A 42 -9.57 9.28 -6.83
CA SER A 42 -8.96 9.17 -5.50
C SER A 42 -9.94 8.75 -4.41
N ARG A 43 -9.40 8.17 -3.34
CA ARG A 43 -10.07 7.94 -2.05
C ARG A 43 -9.08 8.22 -0.92
N PRO A 44 -9.55 8.61 0.28
CA PRO A 44 -8.69 8.67 1.45
C PRO A 44 -7.98 7.33 1.66
N GLY A 45 -6.69 7.40 2.01
CA GLY A 45 -5.94 6.24 2.43
C GLY A 45 -6.29 5.80 3.85
N THR A 46 -5.69 4.70 4.29
CA THR A 46 -5.85 4.17 5.64
C THR A 46 -4.57 4.37 6.44
N MET A 47 -4.71 4.62 7.73
CA MET A 47 -3.59 4.64 8.67
C MET A 47 -3.40 3.24 9.27
N THR A 48 -2.15 2.84 9.44
CA THR A 48 -1.74 1.64 10.18
C THR A 48 -0.98 2.09 11.42
N GLU A 49 -1.04 1.31 12.50
CA GLU A 49 -0.37 1.66 13.76
C GLU A 49 0.66 0.59 14.12
N VAL A 50 1.86 1.03 14.50
CA VAL A 50 2.82 0.18 15.23
C VAL A 50 2.66 0.35 16.73
N ARG A 51 2.64 -0.78 17.43
CA ARG A 51 2.42 -0.83 18.88
C ARG A 51 3.64 -1.34 19.63
N VAL A 52 3.63 -1.13 20.94
CA VAL A 52 4.62 -1.72 21.83
C VAL A 52 4.61 -3.25 21.72
N GLY A 53 5.79 -3.81 21.47
CA GLY A 53 6.03 -5.24 21.43
C GLY A 53 6.61 -5.80 22.72
N THR A 54 7.00 -7.07 22.67
CA THR A 54 7.63 -7.76 23.80
C THR A 54 8.97 -7.11 24.15
N PRO A 55 9.19 -6.66 25.40
CA PRO A 55 10.48 -6.12 25.82
C PRO A 55 11.60 -7.14 25.68
N LEU A 56 12.75 -6.71 25.15
CA LEU A 56 13.95 -7.55 25.12
C LEU A 56 14.81 -7.34 26.36
N SER A 57 15.27 -8.45 26.95
CA SER A 57 16.32 -8.44 27.99
C SER A 57 17.70 -8.17 27.40
N VAL A 58 17.93 -8.59 26.15
CA VAL A 58 19.15 -8.35 25.37
C VAL A 58 18.78 -7.55 24.11
N PRO A 59 19.30 -6.32 23.94
CA PRO A 59 19.00 -5.50 22.76
C PRO A 59 19.33 -6.19 21.44
N SER A 60 18.49 -5.99 20.42
CA SER A 60 18.70 -6.48 19.06
C SER A 60 19.05 -5.33 18.11
N VAL A 61 19.86 -5.62 17.08
CA VAL A 61 20.26 -4.62 16.09
C VAL A 61 20.19 -5.19 14.68
N VAL A 62 19.37 -4.57 13.85
CA VAL A 62 19.35 -4.72 12.39
C VAL A 62 19.87 -3.40 11.80
N PRO A 63 21.15 -3.32 11.40
CA PRO A 63 21.77 -2.07 10.97
C PRO A 63 21.26 -1.65 9.58
N ALA A 64 21.26 -0.35 9.31
CA ALA A 64 21.04 0.16 7.98
C ALA A 64 22.07 -0.40 7.00
N GLU A 65 21.65 -0.62 5.74
CA GLU A 65 22.59 -1.03 4.69
C GLU A 65 23.69 0.03 4.53
N ALA A 66 24.93 -0.43 4.35
CA ALA A 66 26.04 0.46 4.05
C ALA A 66 25.75 1.18 2.72
N ARG A 67 25.41 2.46 2.79
CA ARG A 67 25.25 3.31 1.61
C ARG A 67 26.65 3.59 1.06
N ARG A 68 26.90 3.23 -0.20
CA ARG A 68 28.10 3.71 -0.87
C ARG A 68 28.03 5.24 -0.95
N ALA A 69 29.05 5.92 -0.45
CA ALA A 69 29.05 7.37 -0.29
C ALA A 69 28.92 8.13 -1.63
N ASP A 70 29.25 7.47 -2.73
CA ASP A 70 29.24 7.96 -4.12
C ASP A 70 27.88 7.86 -4.82
N ARG A 71 26.91 7.09 -4.29
CA ARG A 71 25.61 6.94 -4.95
C ARG A 71 24.63 8.00 -4.44
N PRO A 72 24.13 8.92 -5.28
CA PRO A 72 23.13 9.91 -4.86
C PRO A 72 21.82 9.24 -4.44
N ALA A 73 21.05 9.91 -3.57
CA ALA A 73 19.72 9.44 -3.21
C ALA A 73 18.84 9.48 -4.47
N THR A 74 18.04 8.44 -4.66
CA THR A 74 17.22 8.30 -5.87
C THR A 74 15.77 8.77 -5.66
N ALA A 75 15.41 9.12 -4.43
CA ALA A 75 14.16 9.80 -4.09
C ALA A 75 14.44 10.96 -3.13
N THR A 76 13.62 12.01 -3.20
CA THR A 76 13.66 13.15 -2.27
C THR A 76 12.42 13.10 -1.38
N PHE A 77 12.59 13.39 -0.10
CA PHE A 77 11.49 13.53 0.86
C PHE A 77 11.42 14.97 1.35
N THR A 78 10.21 15.54 1.38
CA THR A 78 9.94 16.85 1.97
C THR A 78 9.02 16.67 3.17
N VAL A 79 9.49 16.99 4.36
CA VAL A 79 8.75 16.74 5.61
C VAL A 79 8.33 18.05 6.26
N THR A 80 7.03 18.17 6.52
CA THR A 80 6.47 19.23 7.37
C THR A 80 6.31 18.68 8.78
N TYR A 81 7.00 19.27 9.75
CA TYR A 81 7.02 18.80 11.14
C TYR A 81 6.15 19.66 12.05
N SER A 82 5.34 19.02 12.91
CA SER A 82 4.60 19.66 13.99
C SER A 82 4.88 18.98 15.34
N GLY A 83 5.12 19.76 16.40
CA GLY A 83 5.31 19.24 17.77
C GLY A 83 6.66 18.56 18.09
N PHE A 84 7.53 18.34 17.11
CA PHE A 84 8.78 17.61 17.33
C PHE A 84 9.85 18.43 18.07
N THR A 85 10.54 17.78 19.01
CA THR A 85 11.81 18.27 19.58
C THR A 85 12.95 18.15 18.55
N PRO A 86 14.06 18.90 18.70
CA PRO A 86 15.22 18.75 17.82
C PRO A 86 15.77 17.32 17.73
N ALA A 87 15.83 16.60 18.86
CA ALA A 87 16.29 15.20 18.90
C ALA A 87 15.36 14.26 18.13
N ALA A 88 14.04 14.43 18.28
CA ALA A 88 13.06 13.64 17.53
C ALA A 88 13.11 13.95 16.03
N LYS A 89 13.28 15.21 15.62
CA LYS A 89 13.49 15.58 14.20
C LYS A 89 14.75 14.95 13.63
N ALA A 90 15.87 14.98 14.36
CA ALA A 90 17.11 14.35 13.92
C ALA A 90 16.96 12.83 13.75
N ALA A 91 16.23 12.18 14.65
CA ALA A 91 15.91 10.76 14.55
C ALA A 91 14.97 10.43 13.37
N PHE A 92 13.96 11.27 13.14
CA PHE A 92 13.10 11.16 11.96
C PHE A 92 13.91 11.30 10.66
N GLN A 93 14.80 12.29 10.59
CA GLN A 93 15.62 12.53 9.40
C GLN A 93 16.52 11.34 9.08
N ARG A 94 16.99 10.57 10.08
CA ARG A 94 17.73 9.32 9.81
C ARG A 94 16.87 8.29 9.09
N ALA A 95 15.61 8.12 9.48
CA ALA A 95 14.68 7.23 8.79
C ALA A 95 14.39 7.70 7.35
N VAL A 96 14.22 9.02 7.16
CA VAL A 96 14.08 9.63 5.82
C VAL A 96 15.29 9.33 4.95
N ASN A 97 16.51 9.50 5.48
CA ASN A 97 17.74 9.25 4.74
C ASN A 97 17.86 7.78 4.29
N ILE A 98 17.37 6.84 5.11
CA ILE A 98 17.28 5.43 4.73
C ILE A 98 16.32 5.26 3.56
N TRP A 99 15.06 5.72 3.67
CA TRP A 99 14.09 5.58 2.57
C TRP A 99 14.51 6.29 1.28
N ALA A 100 15.11 7.48 1.37
CA ALA A 100 15.63 8.23 0.23
C ALA A 100 16.72 7.47 -0.55
N GLY A 101 17.47 6.60 0.13
CA GLY A 101 18.46 5.71 -0.49
C GLY A 101 17.88 4.40 -1.04
N GLN A 102 16.67 4.02 -0.66
CA GLN A 102 16.04 2.74 -1.02
C GLN A 102 14.97 2.88 -2.11
N LEU A 103 14.43 4.08 -2.30
CA LEU A 103 13.38 4.37 -3.29
C LEU A 103 13.92 5.19 -4.46
N ASN A 104 13.30 5.03 -5.63
CA ASN A 104 13.61 5.81 -6.83
C ASN A 104 12.36 6.56 -7.30
N SER A 105 12.41 7.89 -7.33
CA SER A 105 11.34 8.74 -7.84
C SER A 105 11.88 10.11 -8.26
N SER A 106 11.45 10.58 -9.43
CA SER A 106 11.67 11.98 -9.87
C SER A 106 10.71 12.96 -9.18
N VAL A 107 9.62 12.46 -8.58
CA VAL A 107 8.65 13.27 -7.83
C VAL A 107 8.99 13.18 -6.34
N PRO A 108 9.15 14.32 -5.63
CA PRO A 108 9.38 14.32 -4.19
C PRO A 108 8.23 13.66 -3.43
N VAL A 109 8.55 12.82 -2.44
CA VAL A 109 7.58 12.27 -1.48
C VAL A 109 7.38 13.30 -0.37
N THR A 110 6.15 13.75 -0.18
CA THR A 110 5.79 14.77 0.80
C THR A 110 5.16 14.15 2.03
N VAL A 111 5.57 14.59 3.21
CA VAL A 111 5.15 14.00 4.50
C VAL A 111 4.67 15.10 5.44
N ALA A 112 3.47 14.95 6.00
CA ALA A 112 3.03 15.69 7.16
C ALA A 112 3.23 14.84 8.41
N ALA A 113 4.15 15.25 9.28
CA ALA A 113 4.51 14.54 10.49
C ALA A 113 4.10 15.32 11.74
N SER A 114 3.33 14.70 12.64
CA SER A 114 3.00 15.22 13.98
C SER A 114 3.64 14.38 15.09
N PHE A 115 4.17 15.06 16.11
CA PHE A 115 4.57 14.45 17.38
C PHE A 115 3.56 14.89 18.44
N GLU A 116 2.60 14.03 18.74
CA GLU A 116 1.39 14.35 19.48
C GLU A 116 0.96 13.20 20.39
N PRO A 117 0.10 13.43 21.40
CA PRO A 117 -0.36 12.36 22.27
C PRO A 117 -1.13 11.30 21.48
N LEU A 118 -0.71 10.04 21.58
CA LEU A 118 -1.43 8.89 21.01
C LEU A 118 -1.98 7.99 22.12
N GLY A 119 -2.84 7.05 21.73
CA GLY A 119 -3.45 6.08 22.63
C GLY A 119 -2.41 5.18 23.32
N PRO A 120 -2.77 4.56 24.47
CA PRO A 120 -1.85 3.69 25.21
C PRO A 120 -1.24 2.59 24.32
N GLY A 121 0.07 2.44 24.40
CA GLY A 121 0.82 1.42 23.65
C GLY A 121 0.96 1.67 22.15
N VAL A 122 0.47 2.79 21.61
CA VAL A 122 0.72 3.20 20.22
C VAL A 122 2.02 3.99 20.17
N LEU A 123 2.96 3.53 19.35
CA LEU A 123 4.26 4.18 19.15
C LEU A 123 4.17 5.21 18.01
N GLY A 124 3.49 4.83 16.94
CA GLY A 124 3.25 5.67 15.77
C GLY A 124 2.03 5.20 14.97
N SER A 125 1.66 6.01 14.00
CA SER A 125 0.71 5.63 12.96
C SER A 125 1.01 6.38 11.67
N ALA A 126 0.96 5.72 10.53
CA ALA A 126 1.13 6.34 9.23
C ALA A 126 0.37 5.62 8.13
N GLY A 127 0.21 6.34 7.04
CA GLY A 127 -0.42 5.84 5.84
C GLY A 127 -0.38 6.88 4.74
N PRO A 128 -0.74 6.49 3.51
CA PRO A 128 -0.90 7.45 2.43
C PRO A 128 -2.10 8.35 2.71
N SER A 129 -2.02 9.63 2.36
CA SER A 129 -3.16 10.54 2.46
C SER A 129 -4.31 10.09 1.56
N SER A 130 -3.97 9.72 0.33
CA SER A 130 -4.91 9.19 -0.65
C SER A 130 -4.39 7.93 -1.33
N VAL A 131 -5.32 7.17 -1.90
CA VAL A 131 -5.03 6.15 -2.90
C VAL A 131 -5.69 6.54 -4.22
N TRP A 132 -5.02 6.24 -5.33
CA TRP A 132 -5.43 6.62 -6.68
C TRP A 132 -5.57 5.41 -7.58
N ARG A 133 -6.57 5.42 -8.46
CA ARG A 133 -6.73 4.45 -9.54
C ARG A 133 -7.02 5.15 -10.85
N ASP A 134 -6.74 4.46 -11.95
CA ASP A 134 -7.12 4.90 -13.30
C ASP A 134 -6.59 6.29 -13.67
N PHE A 135 -5.45 6.69 -13.11
CA PHE A 135 -4.72 7.91 -13.46
C PHE A 135 -3.79 7.66 -14.65
N ALA A 136 -3.33 8.73 -15.31
CA ALA A 136 -2.36 8.63 -16.39
C ALA A 136 -1.05 7.97 -15.92
N GLY A 137 -0.66 6.84 -16.51
CA GLY A 137 0.51 6.06 -16.10
C GLY A 137 0.24 4.98 -15.04
N ALA A 138 -1.03 4.77 -14.66
CA ALA A 138 -1.41 3.67 -13.78
C ALA A 138 -1.02 2.31 -14.40
N PRO A 139 -0.25 1.46 -13.70
CA PRO A 139 0.22 0.19 -14.25
C PRO A 139 -0.91 -0.81 -14.58
N GLN A 140 -2.04 -0.72 -13.87
CA GLN A 140 -3.17 -1.61 -14.07
C GLN A 140 -4.50 -0.89 -13.79
N ALA A 141 -5.44 -0.95 -14.74
CA ALA A 141 -6.78 -0.41 -14.59
C ALA A 141 -7.53 -1.05 -13.40
N GLY A 142 -8.43 -0.29 -12.77
CA GLY A 142 -9.21 -0.73 -11.62
C GLY A 142 -8.35 -1.16 -10.43
N THR A 143 -7.22 -0.49 -10.20
CA THR A 143 -6.28 -0.81 -9.10
C THR A 143 -5.91 0.46 -8.36
N TRP A 144 -6.05 0.43 -7.03
CA TRP A 144 -5.59 1.51 -6.18
C TRP A 144 -4.08 1.42 -5.93
N TYR A 145 -3.39 2.54 -6.08
CA TYR A 145 -1.99 2.75 -5.72
C TYR A 145 -1.92 3.84 -4.66
N VAL A 146 -1.01 3.70 -3.71
CA VAL A 146 -0.77 4.74 -2.69
C VAL A 146 -0.24 6.02 -3.35
N ASP A 147 -0.53 7.18 -2.75
CA ASP A 147 -0.25 8.51 -3.30
C ASP A 147 1.16 8.62 -3.89
N ALA A 148 2.19 8.34 -3.08
CA ALA A 148 3.59 8.42 -3.52
C ALA A 148 3.91 7.55 -4.74
N VAL A 149 3.31 6.36 -4.85
CA VAL A 149 3.48 5.47 -6.02
C VAL A 149 2.75 6.03 -7.23
N ALA A 150 1.53 6.54 -7.04
CA ALA A 150 0.75 7.14 -8.12
C ALA A 150 1.46 8.38 -8.70
N ASN A 151 1.96 9.25 -7.83
CA ASN A 151 2.71 10.46 -8.19
C ASN A 151 4.01 10.12 -8.93
N LYS A 152 4.78 9.14 -8.43
CA LYS A 152 5.95 8.59 -9.13
C LYS A 152 5.59 8.11 -10.54
N ARG A 153 4.53 7.31 -10.67
CA ARG A 153 4.16 6.67 -11.94
C ARG A 153 3.62 7.66 -12.96
N ARG A 154 2.93 8.70 -12.49
CA ARG A 154 2.49 9.82 -13.33
C ARG A 154 3.63 10.76 -13.71
N GLY A 155 4.66 10.88 -12.86
CA GLY A 155 5.77 11.80 -13.04
C GLY A 155 5.52 13.22 -12.50
N SER A 156 4.38 13.45 -11.83
CA SER A 156 4.05 14.70 -11.15
C SER A 156 2.96 14.49 -10.11
N GLN A 157 2.90 15.38 -9.11
CA GLN A 157 1.88 15.38 -8.05
C GLN A 157 0.45 15.40 -8.63
N LEU A 158 -0.40 14.50 -8.13
CA LEU A 158 -1.83 14.39 -8.44
C LEU A 158 -2.66 15.35 -7.59
N ASP A 159 -2.21 15.65 -6.38
CA ASP A 159 -2.84 16.55 -5.41
C ASP A 159 -1.77 17.33 -4.63
N PRO A 160 -2.03 18.58 -4.20
CA PRO A 160 -1.07 19.37 -3.42
C PRO A 160 -0.96 18.95 -1.95
N SER A 161 -1.85 18.10 -1.44
CA SER A 161 -1.78 17.54 -0.08
C SER A 161 -0.53 16.66 0.06
N PRO A 162 -0.02 16.47 1.30
CA PRO A 162 1.10 15.57 1.52
C PRO A 162 0.78 14.14 1.06
N ASP A 163 1.76 13.42 0.50
CA ASP A 163 1.61 12.01 0.11
C ASP A 163 1.34 11.11 1.32
N ILE A 164 1.98 11.42 2.45
CA ILE A 164 1.97 10.62 3.68
C ILE A 164 1.57 11.50 4.87
N VAL A 165 0.66 10.98 5.71
CA VAL A 165 0.43 11.49 7.07
C VAL A 165 1.07 10.51 8.04
N ALA A 166 1.84 11.04 9.00
CA ALA A 166 2.48 10.25 10.04
C ALA A 166 2.36 10.93 11.41
N ARG A 167 1.95 10.16 12.43
CA ARG A 167 1.76 10.62 13.80
C ARG A 167 2.62 9.78 14.73
N PHE A 168 3.25 10.40 15.70
CA PHE A 168 4.14 9.73 16.64
C PHE A 168 3.85 10.17 18.07
N SER A 169 3.90 9.21 19.00
CA SER A 169 3.48 9.39 20.39
C SER A 169 4.40 10.33 21.17
N SER A 170 3.94 11.54 21.48
CA SER A 170 4.68 12.52 22.29
C SER A 170 4.62 12.26 23.78
N ASN A 171 3.61 11.51 24.24
CA ASN A 171 3.39 11.13 25.63
C ASN A 171 4.09 9.80 26.00
N PHE A 172 5.00 9.32 25.16
CA PHE A 172 5.77 8.11 25.41
C PHE A 172 7.15 8.44 26.03
N GLY A 173 7.34 8.10 27.31
CA GLY A 173 8.53 8.52 28.09
C GLY A 173 9.83 7.77 27.77
N ASN A 174 9.79 6.70 26.98
CA ASN A 174 10.90 5.76 26.79
C ASN A 174 11.55 5.80 25.41
N TRP A 175 11.50 6.94 24.73
CA TRP A 175 12.19 7.10 23.45
C TRP A 175 13.71 7.10 23.56
N HIS A 176 14.34 6.47 22.57
CA HIS A 176 15.75 6.62 22.23
C HIS A 176 15.89 7.33 20.89
N TYR A 177 16.51 8.51 20.89
CA TYR A 177 16.75 9.32 19.70
C TYR A 177 18.21 9.27 19.21
N GLY A 178 19.07 8.52 19.89
CA GLY A 178 20.50 8.48 19.60
C GLY A 178 20.85 7.75 18.30
N THR A 179 22.09 7.92 17.84
CA THR A 179 22.64 7.22 16.67
C THR A 179 23.15 5.82 16.98
N GLY A 180 23.42 5.49 18.24
CA GLY A 180 23.71 4.12 18.67
C GLY A 180 22.45 3.25 18.80
N PRO A 181 22.61 1.94 19.08
CA PRO A 181 21.50 1.05 19.42
C PRO A 181 20.68 1.56 20.61
N ALA A 182 19.38 1.30 20.60
CA ALA A 182 18.52 1.52 21.75
C ALA A 182 18.90 0.56 22.89
N PRO A 183 19.12 1.06 24.12
CA PRO A 183 19.31 0.20 25.28
C PRO A 183 18.01 -0.50 25.66
N ALA A 184 18.12 -1.54 26.49
CA ALA A 184 16.95 -2.21 27.07
C ALA A 184 16.03 -1.21 27.78
N GLY A 185 14.72 -1.40 27.66
CA GLY A 185 13.71 -0.49 28.21
C GLY A 185 13.51 0.82 27.44
N LYS A 186 14.25 1.07 26.36
CA LYS A 186 14.04 2.20 25.44
C LYS A 186 13.61 1.74 24.05
N TYR A 187 12.84 2.56 23.35
CA TYR A 187 12.34 2.30 22.00
C TYR A 187 13.09 3.18 21.01
N ASP A 188 13.69 2.60 19.97
CA ASP A 188 14.41 3.37 18.94
C ASP A 188 13.42 4.16 18.08
N PHE A 189 13.39 5.48 18.24
CA PHE A 189 12.47 6.34 17.49
C PHE A 189 12.73 6.29 15.98
N THR A 190 13.99 6.09 15.57
CA THR A 190 14.33 5.93 14.14
C THR A 190 13.62 4.72 13.54
N SER A 191 13.59 3.60 14.26
CA SER A 191 12.96 2.35 13.83
C SER A 191 11.46 2.53 13.67
N VAL A 192 10.82 3.19 14.64
CA VAL A 192 9.38 3.51 14.57
C VAL A 192 9.08 4.43 13.38
N VAL A 193 9.84 5.51 13.17
CA VAL A 193 9.64 6.37 11.99
C VAL A 193 9.87 5.61 10.69
N LEU A 194 10.90 4.76 10.63
CA LEU A 194 11.22 3.98 9.44
C LEU A 194 10.09 3.02 9.08
N HIS A 195 9.53 2.34 10.08
CA HIS A 195 8.37 1.46 9.98
C HIS A 195 7.16 2.23 9.42
N GLU A 196 6.80 3.34 10.06
CA GLU A 196 5.61 4.11 9.71
C GLU A 196 5.70 4.72 8.30
N LEU A 197 6.89 5.23 7.92
CA LEU A 197 7.11 5.65 6.54
C LEU A 197 6.99 4.48 5.54
N GLY A 198 7.28 3.25 5.96
CA GLY A 198 7.05 2.02 5.18
C GLY A 198 5.58 1.82 4.78
N HIS A 199 4.65 2.09 5.69
CA HIS A 199 3.22 2.10 5.38
C HIS A 199 2.85 3.23 4.42
N GLY A 200 3.34 4.44 4.69
CA GLY A 200 3.11 5.61 3.85
C GLY A 200 3.55 5.40 2.40
N VAL A 201 4.69 4.74 2.19
CA VAL A 201 5.19 4.42 0.84
C VAL A 201 4.55 3.17 0.22
N GLY A 202 3.75 2.39 0.93
CA GLY A 202 2.88 1.40 0.29
C GLY A 202 3.03 -0.06 0.74
N PHE A 203 3.67 -0.32 1.89
CA PHE A 203 3.45 -1.59 2.60
C PHE A 203 2.10 -1.52 3.33
N ILE A 204 1.01 -1.53 2.57
CA ILE A 204 -0.34 -1.35 3.13
C ILE A 204 -1.39 -1.96 2.21
N GLY A 205 -2.38 -2.62 2.82
CA GLY A 205 -3.55 -3.18 2.13
C GLY A 205 -4.87 -2.59 2.61
N ALA A 206 -5.96 -2.92 1.91
CA ALA A 206 -7.32 -2.49 2.30
C ALA A 206 -8.16 -3.64 2.87
N ALA A 207 -7.53 -4.68 3.39
CA ALA A 207 -8.28 -5.75 4.01
C ALA A 207 -8.98 -5.25 5.28
N ASN A 208 -10.19 -5.72 5.51
CA ASN A 208 -10.93 -5.46 6.73
C ASN A 208 -11.80 -6.65 7.09
N VAL A 209 -12.06 -6.84 8.39
CA VAL A 209 -13.07 -7.77 8.86
C VAL A 209 -14.03 -7.06 9.81
N SER A 210 -15.29 -6.96 9.41
CA SER A 210 -16.37 -6.36 10.20
C SER A 210 -17.59 -7.26 10.20
N SER A 211 -18.26 -7.41 11.34
CA SER A 211 -19.46 -8.27 11.49
C SER A 211 -19.28 -9.69 10.91
N ASN A 212 -18.10 -10.27 11.15
CA ASN A 212 -17.68 -11.58 10.62
C ASN A 212 -17.63 -11.70 9.09
N ARG A 213 -17.52 -10.57 8.37
CA ARG A 213 -17.35 -10.52 6.92
C ARG A 213 -16.02 -9.85 6.58
N GLY A 214 -15.23 -10.54 5.76
CA GLY A 214 -13.93 -10.07 5.29
C GLY A 214 -14.05 -9.41 3.93
N THR A 215 -13.29 -8.35 3.68
CA THR A 215 -13.07 -7.74 2.37
C THR A 215 -11.58 -7.51 2.16
N VAL A 216 -11.14 -7.49 0.91
CA VAL A 216 -9.78 -7.10 0.48
C VAL A 216 -9.82 -6.00 -0.58
N ARG A 217 -10.94 -5.29 -0.67
CA ARG A 217 -11.21 -4.26 -1.69
C ARG A 217 -11.63 -2.96 -1.02
N LEU A 218 -11.24 -1.86 -1.63
CA LEU A 218 -11.71 -0.52 -1.31
C LEU A 218 -12.67 -0.06 -2.40
N SER A 219 -13.93 0.21 -2.05
CA SER A 219 -14.96 0.64 -3.00
C SER A 219 -15.07 -0.27 -4.24
N GLY A 220 -14.95 -1.59 -4.05
CA GLY A 220 -15.07 -2.58 -5.12
C GLY A 220 -13.77 -2.88 -5.89
N TYR A 221 -12.67 -2.16 -5.65
CA TYR A 221 -11.40 -2.36 -6.34
C TYR A 221 -10.26 -2.73 -5.38
N PRO A 222 -9.31 -3.59 -5.77
CA PRO A 222 -8.17 -3.94 -4.93
C PRO A 222 -7.10 -2.85 -4.94
N LEU A 223 -6.33 -2.77 -3.84
CA LEU A 223 -5.01 -2.13 -3.88
C LEU A 223 -4.04 -3.01 -4.65
N ALA A 224 -3.00 -2.41 -5.23
CA ALA A 224 -1.89 -3.13 -5.86
C ALA A 224 -1.33 -4.22 -4.93
N TYR A 225 -1.22 -3.92 -3.63
CA TYR A 225 -0.84 -4.88 -2.58
C TYR A 225 -1.70 -6.14 -2.58
N SER A 226 -3.03 -6.01 -2.57
CA SER A 226 -3.97 -7.13 -2.45
C SER A 226 -3.94 -8.09 -3.63
N ARG A 227 -3.45 -7.65 -4.80
CA ARG A 227 -3.31 -8.50 -6.00
C ARG A 227 -2.30 -9.63 -5.84
N TYR A 228 -1.41 -9.52 -4.86
CA TYR A 228 -0.35 -10.48 -4.59
C TYR A 228 -0.58 -11.28 -3.31
N THR A 229 -1.76 -11.18 -2.69
CA THR A 229 -2.07 -11.92 -1.46
C THR A 229 -2.77 -13.25 -1.71
N GLU A 230 -2.33 -14.27 -0.99
CA GLU A 230 -2.82 -15.65 -1.11
C GLU A 230 -2.80 -16.42 0.22
N THR A 231 -3.44 -17.58 0.24
CA THR A 231 -3.30 -18.57 1.33
C THR A 231 -2.01 -19.38 1.18
N ASN A 232 -1.63 -20.16 2.19
CA ASN A 232 -0.51 -21.11 2.11
C ASN A 232 -0.62 -22.14 0.96
N THR A 233 -1.83 -22.40 0.48
CA THR A 233 -2.11 -23.31 -0.64
C THR A 233 -2.14 -22.60 -2.00
N GLY A 234 -1.81 -21.30 -2.06
CA GLY A 234 -1.80 -20.52 -3.30
C GLY A 234 -3.17 -19.99 -3.74
N THR A 235 -4.21 -20.09 -2.90
CA THR A 235 -5.53 -19.54 -3.23
C THR A 235 -5.48 -18.01 -3.14
N LYS A 236 -5.62 -17.32 -4.26
CA LYS A 236 -5.63 -15.84 -4.29
C LYS A 236 -6.82 -15.29 -3.49
N LEU A 237 -6.56 -14.34 -2.59
CA LEU A 237 -7.62 -13.74 -1.77
C LEU A 237 -8.64 -12.97 -2.61
N LEU A 238 -8.23 -12.36 -3.73
CA LEU A 238 -9.15 -11.71 -4.66
C LEU A 238 -10.11 -12.67 -5.38
N GLY A 239 -9.80 -13.97 -5.39
CA GLY A 239 -10.70 -15.01 -5.92
C GLY A 239 -11.78 -15.44 -4.92
N LEU A 240 -11.66 -15.06 -3.65
CA LEU A 240 -12.66 -15.33 -2.63
C LEU A 240 -13.80 -14.30 -2.72
N PRO A 241 -15.05 -14.69 -2.40
CA PRO A 241 -16.18 -13.75 -2.36
C PRO A 241 -15.87 -12.58 -1.42
N ASP A 242 -16.02 -11.35 -1.91
CA ASP A 242 -15.81 -10.15 -1.11
C ASP A 242 -16.97 -9.95 -0.12
N SER A 243 -16.69 -9.29 1.01
CA SER A 243 -17.63 -9.20 2.14
C SER A 243 -18.21 -10.58 2.46
N SER A 244 -17.38 -11.55 2.86
CA SER A 244 -17.84 -12.92 3.14
C SER A 244 -17.24 -13.51 4.42
N THR A 245 -17.92 -14.49 5.00
CA THR A 245 -17.42 -15.25 6.15
C THR A 245 -16.20 -16.10 5.78
N GLN A 246 -16.14 -16.60 4.53
CA GLN A 246 -14.99 -17.35 4.02
C GLN A 246 -13.72 -16.48 4.03
N LEU A 247 -13.80 -15.27 3.47
CA LEU A 247 -12.67 -14.34 3.46
C LEU A 247 -12.33 -13.86 4.88
N ALA A 248 -13.32 -13.66 5.75
CA ALA A 248 -13.08 -13.37 7.17
C ALA A 248 -12.27 -14.48 7.86
N GLY A 249 -12.60 -15.74 7.58
CA GLY A 249 -11.89 -16.90 8.13
C GLY A 249 -10.42 -16.93 7.71
N VAL A 250 -10.13 -16.63 6.43
CA VAL A 250 -8.73 -16.53 5.95
C VAL A 250 -7.97 -15.40 6.61
N LEU A 251 -8.58 -14.20 6.68
CA LEU A 251 -7.97 -13.01 7.31
C LEU A 251 -7.78 -13.15 8.83
N ARG A 252 -8.40 -14.16 9.45
CA ARG A 252 -8.25 -14.53 10.86
C ARG A 252 -7.61 -15.91 11.05
N GLY A 253 -6.97 -16.44 10.02
CA GLY A 253 -6.56 -17.84 9.98
C GLY A 253 -5.06 -18.09 10.17
N ASN A 254 -4.25 -17.06 10.43
CA ASN A 254 -2.79 -17.10 10.33
C ASN A 254 -2.29 -17.68 8.99
N ASN A 255 -3.10 -17.47 7.93
CA ASN A 255 -2.99 -18.13 6.64
C ASN A 255 -3.01 -17.13 5.48
N VAL A 256 -2.32 -16.00 5.63
CA VAL A 256 -2.19 -14.99 4.59
C VAL A 256 -0.72 -14.79 4.27
N TYR A 257 -0.41 -14.78 2.98
CA TYR A 257 0.93 -14.65 2.45
C TYR A 257 0.93 -13.61 1.32
N PHE A 258 2.05 -12.92 1.16
CA PHE A 258 2.34 -12.11 -0.01
C PHE A 258 3.26 -12.90 -0.95
N ASP A 259 2.86 -13.01 -2.21
CA ASP A 259 3.55 -13.80 -3.20
C ASP A 259 3.81 -13.02 -4.49
N SER A 260 5.09 -12.86 -4.83
CA SER A 260 5.56 -12.37 -6.11
C SER A 260 6.94 -12.95 -6.44
N PRO A 261 7.36 -12.99 -7.72
CA PRO A 261 8.72 -13.43 -8.06
C PRO A 261 9.82 -12.67 -7.31
N LYS A 262 9.60 -11.37 -7.06
CA LYS A 262 10.55 -10.53 -6.30
C LYS A 262 10.60 -10.94 -4.83
N VAL A 263 9.46 -11.20 -4.20
CA VAL A 263 9.39 -11.65 -2.81
C VAL A 263 10.00 -13.04 -2.65
N ARG A 264 9.69 -13.99 -3.54
CA ARG A 264 10.33 -15.31 -3.53
C ARG A 264 11.84 -15.21 -3.68
N ASN A 265 12.34 -14.37 -4.59
CA ASN A 265 13.78 -14.15 -4.73
C ASN A 265 14.40 -13.59 -3.44
N ALA A 266 13.73 -12.62 -2.81
CA ALA A 266 14.17 -12.00 -1.56
C ALA A 266 14.05 -12.91 -0.33
N ASN A 267 13.26 -13.98 -0.41
CA ASN A 267 12.93 -14.87 0.71
C ASN A 267 13.26 -16.34 0.41
N GLY A 268 14.37 -16.59 -0.29
CA GLY A 268 14.91 -17.96 -0.48
C GLY A 268 13.97 -18.93 -1.22
N GLY A 269 13.13 -18.41 -2.11
CA GLY A 269 12.12 -19.16 -2.87
C GLY A 269 10.73 -19.20 -2.22
N ALA A 270 10.59 -18.74 -0.97
CA ALA A 270 9.33 -18.78 -0.22
C ALA A 270 8.48 -17.51 -0.38
N THR A 271 7.18 -17.64 -0.15
CA THR A 271 6.27 -16.49 0.00
C THR A 271 6.51 -15.78 1.33
N ALA A 272 6.13 -14.51 1.46
CA ALA A 272 6.26 -13.78 2.71
C ALA A 272 5.00 -13.96 3.57
N ARG A 273 5.15 -14.38 4.82
CA ARG A 273 4.01 -14.56 5.72
C ARG A 273 3.53 -13.21 6.25
N LEU A 274 2.23 -12.96 6.15
CA LEU A 274 1.60 -11.74 6.67
C LEU A 274 0.94 -11.99 8.02
N TYR A 275 0.92 -10.95 8.85
CA TYR A 275 0.27 -10.98 10.16
C TYR A 275 -1.26 -11.04 10.00
N ALA A 276 -1.85 -12.21 10.24
CA ALA A 276 -3.29 -12.45 10.13
C ALA A 276 -3.82 -13.24 11.35
N PRO A 277 -3.70 -12.67 12.57
CA PRO A 277 -4.07 -13.32 13.83
C PRO A 277 -5.53 -13.75 13.89
N SER A 278 -5.86 -14.69 14.78
CA SER A 278 -7.23 -15.17 15.02
C SER A 278 -8.22 -14.05 15.39
N THR A 279 -7.72 -13.03 16.08
CA THR A 279 -8.47 -11.80 16.35
C THR A 279 -8.04 -10.73 15.37
N TRP A 280 -8.96 -10.28 14.51
CA TRP A 280 -8.69 -9.15 13.61
C TRP A 280 -8.36 -7.90 14.42
N GLN A 281 -7.23 -7.28 14.09
CA GLN A 281 -6.76 -6.03 14.68
C GLN A 281 -6.81 -4.95 13.61
N PRO A 282 -7.82 -4.05 13.66
CA PRO A 282 -7.90 -2.91 12.74
C PRO A 282 -6.59 -2.11 12.77
N GLY A 283 -6.05 -1.80 11.59
CA GLY A 283 -4.78 -1.07 11.50
C GLY A 283 -3.54 -1.89 11.87
N SER A 284 -3.63 -3.23 11.96
CA SER A 284 -2.45 -4.10 12.08
C SER A 284 -2.56 -5.38 11.26
N SER A 285 -3.67 -6.12 11.33
CA SER A 285 -3.83 -7.34 10.54
C SER A 285 -3.70 -7.04 9.03
N TYR A 286 -3.14 -7.98 8.27
CA TYR A 286 -2.92 -7.95 6.81
C TYR A 286 -1.83 -6.99 6.29
N SER A 287 -1.63 -5.85 6.93
CA SER A 287 -0.65 -4.82 6.52
C SER A 287 0.71 -4.93 7.22
N HIS A 288 1.02 -6.07 7.82
CA HIS A 288 2.31 -6.36 8.47
C HIS A 288 2.84 -7.73 8.08
N LEU A 289 4.16 -7.91 8.19
CA LEU A 289 4.80 -9.21 8.23
C LEU A 289 4.49 -9.93 9.55
N ASP A 290 4.48 -11.26 9.51
CA ASP A 290 4.17 -12.08 10.69
C ASP A 290 5.28 -11.99 11.76
N GLU A 291 4.93 -11.44 12.93
CA GLU A 291 5.83 -11.27 14.09
C GLU A 291 6.51 -12.58 14.53
N ALA A 292 5.78 -13.69 14.52
CA ALA A 292 6.31 -14.97 14.99
C ALA A 292 7.36 -15.56 14.02
N THR A 293 7.23 -15.24 12.73
CA THR A 293 8.12 -15.67 11.65
C THR A 293 9.33 -14.75 11.52
N TYR A 294 9.14 -13.43 11.60
CA TYR A 294 10.19 -12.41 11.43
C TYR A 294 10.46 -11.68 12.74
N ARG A 295 10.89 -12.43 13.75
CA ARG A 295 11.05 -11.95 15.13
C ARG A 295 12.07 -10.82 15.26
N ALA A 296 12.05 -10.14 16.40
CA ALA A 296 13.07 -9.18 16.82
C ALA A 296 14.51 -9.60 16.46
N GLY A 297 15.21 -8.74 15.72
CA GLY A 297 16.57 -9.00 15.22
C GLY A 297 16.65 -9.71 13.87
N ASP A 298 15.54 -10.20 13.32
CA ASP A 298 15.48 -10.70 11.93
C ASP A 298 15.65 -9.55 10.94
N VAL A 299 16.31 -9.80 9.81
CA VAL A 299 16.54 -8.77 8.78
C VAL A 299 15.25 -8.20 8.18
N ASN A 300 14.13 -8.92 8.28
CA ASN A 300 12.80 -8.51 7.80
C ASN A 300 11.86 -8.08 8.95
N SER A 301 12.36 -7.92 10.17
CA SER A 301 11.54 -7.56 11.34
C SER A 301 10.94 -6.15 11.27
N LEU A 302 11.38 -5.25 10.37
CA LEU A 302 10.91 -3.86 10.39
C LEU A 302 9.39 -3.76 10.28
N MET A 303 8.77 -4.47 9.34
CA MET A 303 7.33 -4.33 9.05
C MET A 303 6.46 -5.33 9.81
N THR A 304 6.91 -5.84 10.95
CA THR A 304 6.04 -6.60 11.86
C THR A 304 5.21 -5.64 12.73
N PRO A 305 4.05 -6.05 13.28
CA PRO A 305 3.07 -5.12 13.87
C PRO A 305 3.52 -4.48 15.19
N GLN A 306 4.64 -4.91 15.74
CA GLN A 306 5.08 -4.54 17.08
C GLN A 306 6.59 -4.29 17.09
N ILE A 307 7.02 -3.28 17.85
CA ILE A 307 8.43 -3.03 18.12
C ILE A 307 8.60 -3.07 19.63
N GLY A 308 9.44 -3.94 20.14
CA GLY A 308 9.80 -4.06 21.55
C GLY A 308 10.85 -3.04 22.00
N SER A 309 10.92 -2.82 23.32
CA SER A 309 12.01 -2.03 23.88
C SER A 309 13.34 -2.78 23.75
N GLY A 310 14.42 -2.07 23.42
CA GLY A 310 15.74 -2.64 23.13
C GLY A 310 15.91 -3.09 21.68
N GLU A 311 14.91 -2.92 20.83
CA GLU A 311 15.03 -3.19 19.39
C GLU A 311 15.55 -1.98 18.63
N THR A 312 16.53 -2.21 17.76
CA THR A 312 17.02 -1.21 16.80
C THR A 312 16.95 -1.80 15.39
N ILE A 313 15.96 -1.38 14.61
CA ILE A 313 15.69 -1.88 13.26
C ILE A 313 15.81 -0.72 12.27
N ARG A 314 16.97 -0.62 11.60
CA ARG A 314 17.30 0.50 10.70
C ARG A 314 17.46 0.08 9.24
N ASN A 315 16.89 -1.07 8.89
CA ASN A 315 16.85 -1.60 7.53
C ASN A 315 15.42 -2.01 7.20
N PRO A 316 14.85 -1.60 6.05
CA PRO A 316 13.56 -2.10 5.60
C PRO A 316 13.49 -3.62 5.45
N GLY A 317 14.63 -4.26 5.17
CA GLY A 317 14.70 -5.70 4.93
C GLY A 317 14.39 -6.07 3.48
N PRO A 318 14.91 -7.21 2.99
CA PRO A 318 14.74 -7.64 1.61
C PRO A 318 13.27 -7.89 1.24
N ILE A 319 12.44 -8.44 2.13
CA ILE A 319 11.02 -8.72 1.85
C ILE A 319 10.24 -7.42 1.66
N THR A 320 10.34 -6.47 2.58
CA THR A 320 9.65 -5.17 2.48
C THR A 320 10.00 -4.46 1.18
N LYS A 321 11.29 -4.42 0.82
CA LYS A 321 11.75 -3.82 -0.44
C LYS A 321 11.14 -4.54 -1.65
N ALA A 322 11.10 -5.87 -1.63
CA ALA A 322 10.50 -6.66 -2.70
C ALA A 322 8.98 -6.44 -2.83
N VAL A 323 8.26 -6.27 -1.72
CA VAL A 323 6.84 -5.91 -1.71
C VAL A 323 6.64 -4.55 -2.38
N LEU A 324 7.38 -3.51 -1.97
CA LEU A 324 7.27 -2.17 -2.55
C LEU A 324 7.58 -2.15 -4.06
N LEU A 325 8.64 -2.86 -4.49
CA LEU A 325 8.96 -3.02 -5.90
C LEU A 325 7.85 -3.76 -6.68
N THR A 326 7.14 -4.68 -6.03
CA THR A 326 6.02 -5.41 -6.63
C THR A 326 4.79 -4.50 -6.80
N THR A 327 4.55 -3.61 -5.83
CA THR A 327 3.33 -2.78 -5.80
C THR A 327 3.46 -1.45 -6.53
N GLY A 328 4.63 -1.13 -7.08
CA GLY A 328 4.77 -0.03 -8.04
C GLY A 328 5.96 0.90 -7.83
N TRP A 329 6.89 0.60 -6.91
CA TRP A 329 8.15 1.34 -6.80
C TRP A 329 9.17 0.97 -7.88
#